data_AF-A0A1B6EUI9-F1
#
_entry.id   AF-A0A1B6EUI9-F1
#
_cell.length_a   1.000
_cell.length_b   1.000
_cell.length_c   1.000
_cell.angle_alpha   90.00
_cell.angle_beta   90.00
_cell.angle_gamma   90.00
#
_symmetry.space_group_name_H-M   'P 1'
#
loop_
_entity.id
_entity.type
_entity.pdbx_description
1 polymer ?
#
loop_
_entity_poly.entity_id
_entity_poly.type
_entity_poly.pdbx_seq_one_letter_code
_entity_poly.pdbx_strand_id
1 'polypeptide(L)'
;MNSFKKVASTRYSYFMRKLFFEVRRQQLRNARQVSTSETVQETSNTNVIKIPKRIERGPTDILKALSSTVKRDYTAPHYKYHDDPFLIPTSNIAKRMFALSQESGRKAAQWVRQEHADLFQHRVADPPIEVYFPRAVYDEKSEVDETVLQKVIAQHRVSDSITIYGLLEQNGVELSRATKQSLLELLCYYNSQDPLEEEWIEERWFRQGNRSREKKKNVWNVVPSRGGEMVQTR
;
A
#
# COMPACT_ATOMS: atom_id res chain seq x y z
N MET A 1 -14.18 -25.30 46.41
CA MET A 1 -15.45 -24.54 46.47
C MET A 1 -15.04 -23.08 46.58
N ASN A 2 -15.26 -22.14 45.65
CA ASN A 2 -16.23 -22.00 44.58
C ASN A 2 -15.62 -21.23 43.39
N SER A 3 -15.85 -21.76 42.19
CA SER A 3 -15.90 -21.00 40.93
C SER A 3 -17.00 -19.94 41.01
N PHE A 4 -16.84 -18.78 40.37
CA PHE A 4 -17.80 -18.18 39.44
C PHE A 4 -17.50 -16.71 39.10
N LYS A 5 -17.27 -16.47 37.79
CA LYS A 5 -17.71 -15.31 36.97
C LYS A 5 -17.03 -13.94 37.16
N LYS A 6 -15.98 -13.69 36.35
CA LYS A 6 -15.72 -12.38 35.71
C LYS A 6 -15.92 -12.49 34.20
N VAL A 7 -17.18 -12.61 33.76
CA VAL A 7 -17.56 -12.45 32.34
C VAL A 7 -18.86 -11.64 32.31
N ALA A 8 -18.75 -10.33 32.50
CA ALA A 8 -19.88 -9.42 32.34
C ALA A 8 -19.41 -7.96 32.15
N SER A 9 -18.61 -7.65 31.11
CA SER A 9 -18.32 -6.24 30.82
C SER A 9 -17.88 -5.90 29.40
N THR A 10 -18.32 -6.64 28.39
CA THR A 10 -18.16 -6.23 26.98
C THR A 10 -19.49 -6.12 26.25
N ARG A 11 -20.42 -7.05 26.48
CA ARG A 11 -21.78 -6.96 25.89
C ARG A 11 -22.55 -5.72 26.35
N TYR A 12 -22.38 -5.30 27.60
CA TYR A 12 -23.05 -4.11 28.13
C TYR A 12 -22.53 -2.81 27.48
N SER A 13 -21.23 -2.75 27.17
CA SER A 13 -20.60 -1.60 26.48
C SER A 13 -21.09 -1.47 25.03
N TYR A 14 -21.12 -2.58 24.27
CA TYR A 14 -21.65 -2.57 22.91
C TYR A 14 -23.16 -2.29 22.87
N PHE A 15 -23.93 -2.85 23.80
CA PHE A 15 -25.36 -2.59 23.91
C PHE A 15 -25.64 -1.13 24.25
N MET A 16 -24.93 -0.55 25.22
CA MET A 16 -25.10 0.85 25.59
C MET A 16 -24.66 1.81 24.48
N ARG A 17 -23.56 1.51 23.74
CA ARG A 17 -23.18 2.31 22.56
C ARG A 17 -24.23 2.22 21.45
N LYS A 18 -24.76 1.03 21.17
CA LYS A 18 -25.81 0.83 20.17
C LYS A 18 -27.12 1.53 20.57
N LEU A 19 -27.48 1.49 21.84
CA LEU A 19 -28.62 2.21 22.41
C LEU A 19 -28.44 3.73 22.29
N PHE A 20 -27.25 4.25 22.60
CA PHE A 20 -26.95 5.68 22.50
C PHE A 20 -27.02 6.19 21.06
N PHE A 21 -26.50 5.40 20.11
CA PHE A 21 -26.60 5.70 18.67
C PHE A 21 -28.05 5.65 18.16
N GLU A 22 -28.85 4.69 18.62
CA GLU A 22 -30.25 4.56 18.20
C GLU A 22 -31.13 5.68 18.80
N VAL A 23 -30.90 6.06 20.06
CA VAL A 23 -31.60 7.20 20.70
C VAL A 23 -31.26 8.51 19.99
N ARG A 24 -29.98 8.75 19.63
CA ARG A 24 -29.58 9.93 18.85
C ARG A 24 -30.19 9.93 17.45
N ARG A 25 -30.31 8.76 16.83
CA ARG A 25 -30.98 8.59 15.52
C ARG A 25 -32.48 8.87 15.60
N GLN A 26 -33.14 8.49 16.68
CA GLN A 26 -34.54 8.83 16.94
C GLN A 26 -34.74 10.32 17.22
N GLN A 27 -33.84 10.95 17.99
CA GLN A 27 -33.88 12.41 18.21
C GLN A 27 -33.72 13.19 16.90
N LEU A 28 -32.83 12.76 15.99
CA LEU A 28 -32.69 13.36 14.67
C LEU A 28 -33.90 13.13 13.75
N ARG A 29 -34.60 12.00 13.88
CA ARG A 29 -35.87 11.75 13.17
C ARG A 29 -36.99 12.66 13.68
N ASN A 30 -37.10 12.85 14.99
CA ASN A 30 -38.10 13.72 15.59
C ASN A 30 -37.81 15.20 15.28
N ALA A 31 -36.54 15.63 15.27
CA ALA A 31 -36.15 16.97 14.83
C ALA A 31 -36.49 17.23 13.34
N ARG A 32 -36.53 16.18 12.51
CA ARG A 32 -36.89 16.28 11.09
C ARG A 32 -38.41 16.31 10.84
N GLN A 33 -39.24 16.04 11.86
CA GLN A 33 -40.70 16.13 11.77
C GLN A 33 -41.28 17.43 12.33
N VAL A 34 -40.48 18.31 12.93
CA VAL A 34 -40.95 19.60 13.49
C VAL A 34 -40.87 20.76 12.48
N SER A 35 -40.45 20.53 11.23
CA SER A 35 -40.36 21.59 10.22
C SER A 35 -41.31 21.37 9.04
N THR A 36 -42.62 21.32 9.28
CA THR A 36 -43.64 21.50 8.22
C THR A 36 -44.96 21.98 8.83
N SER A 37 -45.07 23.28 9.11
CA SER A 37 -46.32 24.07 9.03
C SER A 37 -46.10 25.48 9.61
N GLU A 38 -45.25 26.27 8.97
CA GLU A 38 -45.37 27.73 9.05
C GLU A 38 -45.74 28.22 7.65
N THR A 39 -47.01 28.59 7.52
CA THR A 39 -47.58 29.27 6.36
C THR A 39 -46.99 30.67 6.29
N VAL A 40 -45.81 30.80 5.67
CA VAL A 40 -45.26 32.10 5.32
C VAL A 40 -46.05 32.62 4.14
N GLN A 41 -46.74 33.74 4.35
CA GLN A 41 -47.47 34.47 3.33
C GLN A 41 -46.54 34.78 2.14
N GLU A 42 -46.85 34.21 0.98
CA GLU A 42 -46.14 34.44 -0.28
C GLU A 42 -46.35 35.88 -0.75
N THR A 43 -45.44 36.78 -0.40
CA THR A 43 -45.21 37.98 -1.20
C THR A 43 -44.50 37.55 -2.47
N SER A 44 -45.20 37.70 -3.60
CA SER A 44 -44.78 37.35 -4.96
C SER A 44 -43.52 38.10 -5.42
N ASN A 45 -42.35 37.54 -5.09
CA ASN A 45 -41.07 37.78 -5.76
C ASN A 45 -40.42 36.41 -6.03
N THR A 46 -40.93 35.70 -7.03
CA THR A 46 -40.55 34.32 -7.37
C THR A 46 -39.19 34.23 -8.06
N ASN A 47 -38.11 34.67 -7.40
CA ASN A 47 -36.75 34.35 -7.79
C ASN A 47 -36.35 33.00 -7.17
N VAL A 48 -36.82 31.90 -7.76
CA VAL A 48 -36.49 30.54 -7.31
C VAL A 48 -34.99 30.29 -7.51
N ILE A 49 -34.23 30.25 -6.41
CA ILE A 49 -32.79 29.95 -6.44
C ILE A 49 -32.60 28.48 -6.83
N LYS A 50 -32.07 28.22 -8.04
CA LYS A 50 -31.73 26.87 -8.50
C LYS A 50 -30.35 26.47 -7.96
N ILE A 51 -30.33 25.59 -6.96
CA ILE A 51 -29.08 25.05 -6.40
C ILE A 51 -28.38 24.16 -7.45
N PRO A 52 -27.11 24.41 -7.79
CA PRO A 52 -26.38 23.59 -8.76
C PRO A 52 -26.01 22.22 -8.18
N LYS A 53 -25.82 21.23 -9.07
CA LYS A 53 -25.34 19.90 -8.69
C LYS A 53 -23.87 19.97 -8.28
N ARG A 54 -23.52 19.23 -7.22
CA ARG A 54 -22.11 19.03 -6.83
C ARG A 54 -21.38 18.25 -7.93
N ILE A 55 -20.19 18.72 -8.27
CA ILE A 55 -19.26 18.01 -9.15
C ILE A 55 -18.33 17.15 -8.27
N GLU A 56 -18.28 15.85 -8.53
CA GLU A 56 -17.34 14.96 -7.86
C GLU A 56 -15.95 15.08 -8.51
N ARG A 57 -14.92 15.15 -7.67
CA ARG A 57 -13.52 15.25 -8.09
C ARG A 57 -12.70 14.20 -7.34
N GLY A 58 -11.78 13.57 -8.03
CA GLY A 58 -10.78 12.69 -7.45
C GLY A 58 -9.74 13.46 -6.61
N PRO A 59 -8.96 12.75 -5.78
CA PRO A 59 -7.99 13.36 -4.87
C PRO A 59 -6.85 14.09 -5.60
N THR A 60 -6.54 13.73 -6.84
CA THR A 60 -5.42 14.29 -7.62
C THR A 60 -5.85 15.10 -8.84
N ASP A 61 -7.16 15.37 -9.01
CA ASP A 61 -7.68 15.98 -10.24
C ASP A 61 -7.19 17.41 -10.46
N ILE A 62 -7.03 18.17 -9.37
CA ILE A 62 -6.49 19.53 -9.45
C ILE A 62 -5.03 19.49 -9.92
N LEU A 63 -4.23 18.56 -9.39
CA LEU A 63 -2.82 18.41 -9.80
C LEU A 63 -2.71 18.03 -11.28
N LYS A 64 -3.57 17.11 -11.76
CA LYS A 64 -3.64 16.74 -13.17
C LYS A 64 -4.07 17.90 -14.07
N ALA A 65 -5.04 18.70 -13.62
CA ALA A 65 -5.51 19.87 -14.36
C ALA A 65 -4.41 20.94 -14.43
N LEU A 66 -3.69 21.20 -13.34
CA LEU A 66 -2.57 22.13 -13.35
C LEU A 66 -1.43 21.61 -14.24
N SER A 67 -1.06 20.33 -14.13
CA SER A 67 0.01 19.75 -14.95
C SER A 67 -0.31 19.75 -16.44
N SER A 68 -1.59 19.66 -16.84
CA SER A 68 -1.98 19.71 -18.26
C SER A 68 -1.97 21.12 -18.83
N THR A 69 -2.12 22.15 -17.99
CA THR A 69 -2.11 23.55 -18.41
C THR A 69 -0.69 24.11 -18.60
N VAL A 70 0.30 23.54 -17.91
CA VAL A 70 1.70 24.00 -17.96
C VAL A 70 2.48 23.19 -19.00
N LYS A 71 3.26 23.88 -19.85
CA LYS A 71 4.12 23.24 -20.85
C LYS A 71 5.52 22.98 -20.28
N ARG A 72 6.26 22.06 -20.89
CA ARG A 72 7.66 21.79 -20.56
C ARG A 72 8.51 23.05 -20.80
N ASP A 73 9.28 23.43 -19.80
CA ASP A 73 10.35 24.41 -19.96
C ASP A 73 11.58 23.75 -20.59
N TYR A 74 12.12 24.37 -21.65
CA TYR A 74 13.29 23.89 -22.38
C TYR A 74 14.58 24.54 -21.90
N THR A 75 14.52 25.64 -21.15
CA THR A 75 15.72 26.32 -20.61
C THR A 75 16.11 25.77 -19.24
N ALA A 76 15.15 25.22 -18.49
CA ALA A 76 15.39 24.63 -17.19
C ALA A 76 15.85 23.16 -17.26
N PRO A 77 16.68 22.70 -16.31
CA PRO A 77 16.97 21.28 -16.13
C PRO A 77 15.70 20.50 -15.75
N HIS A 78 15.74 19.17 -15.92
CA HIS A 78 14.64 18.32 -15.47
C HIS A 78 14.48 18.44 -13.95
N TYR A 79 13.25 18.60 -13.43
CA TYR A 79 12.89 18.78 -12.00
C TYR A 79 13.55 17.79 -11.01
N LYS A 80 14.02 16.67 -11.53
CA LYS A 80 14.73 15.66 -10.75
C LYS A 80 16.09 16.15 -10.24
N TYR A 81 16.76 17.00 -11.01
CA TYR A 81 18.08 17.54 -10.68
C TYR A 81 17.91 18.91 -10.03
N HIS A 82 18.85 19.26 -9.17
CA HIS A 82 18.91 20.60 -8.59
C HIS A 82 19.17 21.62 -9.69
N ASP A 83 18.46 22.75 -9.63
CA ASP A 83 18.67 23.89 -10.52
C ASP A 83 19.82 24.77 -9.97
N ASP A 84 21.00 24.17 -9.88
CA ASP A 84 22.23 24.79 -9.41
C ASP A 84 23.36 24.50 -10.42
N PRO A 85 24.13 25.51 -10.87
CA PRO A 85 25.13 25.33 -11.92
C PRO A 85 26.16 24.22 -11.66
N PHE A 86 26.48 23.93 -10.40
CA PHE A 86 27.44 22.88 -10.04
C PHE A 86 26.78 21.49 -10.01
N LEU A 87 25.49 21.41 -9.68
CA LEU A 87 24.75 20.15 -9.52
C LEU A 87 23.94 19.73 -10.75
N ILE A 88 23.80 20.59 -11.76
CA ILE A 88 23.11 20.27 -13.02
C ILE A 88 23.97 19.30 -13.85
N PRO A 89 23.45 18.12 -14.23
CA PRO A 89 24.22 17.17 -15.03
C PRO A 89 24.37 17.62 -16.48
N THR A 90 25.61 17.76 -16.94
CA THR A 90 25.96 18.23 -18.30
C THR A 90 25.93 17.14 -19.37
N SER A 91 26.08 15.86 -18.98
CA SER A 91 26.11 14.72 -19.91
C SER A 91 25.05 13.66 -19.58
N ASN A 92 24.69 12.82 -20.55
CA ASN A 92 23.74 11.72 -20.31
C ASN A 92 24.29 10.65 -19.34
N ILE A 93 25.61 10.46 -19.31
CA ILE A 93 26.28 9.60 -18.34
C ILE A 93 26.14 10.19 -16.94
N ALA A 94 26.39 11.50 -16.78
CA ALA A 94 26.20 12.20 -15.51
C ALA A 94 24.74 12.15 -15.03
N LYS A 95 23.76 12.36 -15.94
CA LYS A 95 22.33 12.19 -15.63
C LYS A 95 22.04 10.81 -15.04
N ARG A 96 22.50 9.75 -15.70
CA ARG A 96 22.34 8.37 -15.23
C ARG A 96 23.05 8.14 -13.89
N MET A 97 24.27 8.62 -13.73
CA MET A 97 25.02 8.46 -12.49
C MET A 97 24.32 9.16 -11.33
N PHE A 98 23.96 10.44 -11.47
CA PHE A 98 23.29 11.21 -10.41
C PHE A 98 21.94 10.59 -10.04
N ALA A 99 21.17 10.14 -11.04
CA ALA A 99 19.94 9.39 -10.86
C ALA A 99 20.12 8.15 -9.99
N LEU A 100 21.06 7.28 -10.36
CA LEU A 100 21.33 6.03 -9.66
C LEU A 100 21.96 6.25 -8.28
N SER A 101 22.81 7.26 -8.12
CA SER A 101 23.40 7.65 -6.83
C SER A 101 22.34 8.15 -5.84
N GLN A 102 21.33 8.90 -6.32
CA GLN A 102 20.23 9.33 -5.46
C GLN A 102 19.38 8.13 -5.01
N GLU A 103 19.07 7.20 -5.93
CA GLU A 103 18.34 5.98 -5.57
C GLU A 103 19.15 5.07 -4.62
N SER A 104 20.45 4.90 -4.82
CA SER A 104 21.28 4.10 -3.93
C SER A 104 21.35 4.71 -2.52
N GLY A 105 21.42 6.03 -2.40
CA GLY A 105 21.32 6.72 -1.12
C GLY A 105 19.97 6.47 -0.43
N ARG A 106 18.86 6.50 -1.17
CA ARG A 106 17.53 6.16 -0.62
C ARG A 106 17.46 4.70 -0.16
N LYS A 107 18.03 3.77 -0.90
CA LYS A 107 18.10 2.35 -0.49
C LYS A 107 18.92 2.16 0.76
N ALA A 108 20.08 2.81 0.86
CA ALA A 108 20.90 2.77 2.06
C ALA A 108 20.13 3.32 3.28
N ALA A 109 19.43 4.44 3.11
CA ALA A 109 18.57 4.99 4.18
C ALA A 109 17.41 4.06 4.55
N GLN A 110 16.77 3.41 3.57
CA GLN A 110 15.73 2.41 3.84
C GLN A 110 16.28 1.19 4.57
N TRP A 111 17.49 0.74 4.24
CA TRP A 111 18.18 -0.34 4.95
C TRP A 111 18.48 0.04 6.40
N VAL A 112 19.02 1.24 6.65
CA VAL A 112 19.25 1.75 8.02
C VAL A 112 17.93 1.83 8.81
N ARG A 113 16.86 2.31 8.18
CA ARG A 113 15.51 2.34 8.78
C ARG A 113 15.01 0.95 9.15
N GLN A 114 15.33 -0.05 8.33
CA GLN A 114 14.91 -1.43 8.54
C GLN A 114 15.71 -2.08 9.68
N GLU A 115 17.02 -1.86 9.72
CA GLU A 115 17.93 -2.42 10.72
C GLU A 115 17.68 -1.82 12.11
N HIS A 116 17.45 -0.51 12.19
CA HIS A 116 17.19 0.22 13.44
C HIS A 116 15.74 0.67 13.55
N ALA A 117 14.80 -0.26 13.33
CA ALA A 117 13.37 0.01 13.33
C ALA A 117 12.86 0.63 14.66
N ASP A 118 13.56 0.37 15.76
CA ASP A 118 13.29 0.92 17.09
C ASP A 118 13.42 2.44 17.17
N LEU A 119 14.31 3.04 16.38
CA LEU A 119 14.50 4.49 16.33
C LEU A 119 13.38 5.20 15.55
N PHE A 120 12.65 4.48 14.68
CA PHE A 120 11.63 5.03 13.78
C PHE A 120 10.19 4.77 14.25
N GLN A 121 9.97 4.80 15.57
CA GLN A 121 8.64 4.56 16.16
C GLN A 121 7.76 5.80 16.25
N HIS A 122 8.29 7.00 16.00
CA HIS A 122 7.56 8.25 16.16
C HIS A 122 6.44 8.40 15.11
N ARG A 123 5.18 8.53 15.56
CA ARG A 123 3.99 8.64 14.71
C ARG A 123 3.25 9.96 14.98
N VAL A 124 3.37 10.93 14.07
CA VAL A 124 2.70 12.24 14.16
C VAL A 124 1.48 12.34 13.26
N ALA A 125 1.51 11.65 12.10
CA ALA A 125 0.46 11.77 11.09
C ALA A 125 -0.83 11.04 11.49
N ASP A 126 -1.97 11.70 11.28
CA ASP A 126 -3.31 11.13 11.37
C ASP A 126 -4.05 11.39 10.03
N PRO A 127 -4.30 10.36 9.20
CA PRO A 127 -4.02 8.94 9.42
C PRO A 127 -2.53 8.57 9.33
N PRO A 128 -2.11 7.46 9.95
CA PRO A 128 -0.73 6.98 9.85
C PRO A 128 -0.37 6.59 8.41
N ILE A 129 0.85 6.94 7.97
CA ILE A 129 1.36 6.63 6.63
C ILE A 129 2.21 5.37 6.70
N GLU A 130 1.57 4.21 6.49
CA GLU A 130 2.20 2.89 6.70
C GLU A 130 3.43 2.62 5.82
N VAL A 131 3.49 3.22 4.63
CA VAL A 131 4.61 3.07 3.68
C VAL A 131 5.95 3.56 4.27
N TYR A 132 5.90 4.53 5.19
CA TYR A 132 7.11 5.07 5.82
C TYR A 132 7.57 4.28 7.05
N PHE A 133 6.82 3.29 7.51
CA PHE A 133 7.23 2.47 8.65
C PHE A 133 8.25 1.40 8.23
N PRO A 134 9.11 0.96 9.16
CA PRO A 134 9.90 -0.26 8.99
C PRO A 134 8.98 -1.43 8.67
N ARG A 135 9.44 -2.31 7.78
CA ARG A 135 8.67 -3.48 7.34
C ARG A 135 8.80 -4.59 8.38
N ALA A 136 7.78 -5.44 8.53
CA ALA A 136 7.92 -6.67 9.30
C ALA A 136 8.84 -7.64 8.54
N VAL A 137 9.81 -8.23 9.25
CA VAL A 137 10.63 -9.35 8.79
C VAL A 137 10.04 -10.62 9.38
N TYR A 138 9.84 -11.64 8.56
CA TYR A 138 9.26 -12.91 8.99
C TYR A 138 10.36 -13.97 9.08
N ASP A 139 10.68 -14.35 10.32
CA ASP A 139 11.59 -15.46 10.62
C ASP A 139 10.81 -16.75 10.91
N GLU A 140 11.53 -17.87 11.01
CA GLU A 140 10.98 -19.22 11.28
C GLU A 140 10.15 -19.33 12.58
N LYS A 141 10.24 -18.34 13.47
CA LYS A 141 9.55 -18.30 14.78
C LYS A 141 8.40 -17.29 14.83
N SER A 142 8.09 -16.65 13.71
CA SER A 142 7.07 -15.60 13.67
C SER A 142 5.68 -16.22 13.82
N GLU A 143 4.89 -15.70 14.76
CA GLU A 143 3.46 -16.04 14.85
C GLU A 143 2.73 -15.34 13.69
N VAL A 144 2.18 -16.14 12.78
CA VAL A 144 1.55 -15.66 11.55
C VAL A 144 0.17 -16.27 11.37
N ASP A 145 -0.76 -15.46 10.88
CA ASP A 145 -2.14 -15.84 10.57
C ASP A 145 -2.39 -15.81 9.05
N GLU A 146 -3.48 -16.43 8.60
CA GLU A 146 -3.92 -16.34 7.20
C GLU A 146 -4.11 -14.88 6.73
N THR A 147 -4.55 -13.99 7.61
CA THR A 147 -4.73 -12.57 7.26
C THR A 147 -3.40 -11.86 6.97
N VAL A 148 -2.32 -12.30 7.60
CA VAL A 148 -0.96 -11.78 7.35
C VAL A 148 -0.53 -12.23 5.96
N LEU A 149 -0.73 -13.50 5.62
CA LEU A 149 -0.45 -14.02 4.27
C LEU A 149 -1.22 -13.24 3.19
N GLN A 150 -2.52 -12.99 3.39
CA GLN A 150 -3.33 -12.21 2.45
C GLN A 150 -2.79 -10.79 2.24
N LYS A 151 -2.32 -10.12 3.31
CA LYS A 151 -1.71 -8.79 3.22
C LYS A 151 -0.40 -8.81 2.43
N VAL A 152 0.44 -9.80 2.65
CA VAL A 152 1.74 -9.94 1.97
C VAL A 152 1.54 -10.26 0.49
N ILE A 153 0.55 -11.10 0.15
CA ILE A 153 0.14 -11.35 -1.23
C ILE A 153 -0.31 -10.06 -1.91
N ALA A 154 -1.14 -9.25 -1.25
CA ALA A 154 -1.61 -7.97 -1.78
C ALA A 154 -0.47 -6.94 -1.98
N GLN A 155 0.64 -7.09 -1.25
CA GLN A 155 1.85 -6.27 -1.40
C GLN A 155 2.85 -6.83 -2.42
N HIS A 156 2.51 -7.93 -3.11
CA HIS A 156 3.34 -8.60 -4.11
C HIS A 156 4.74 -9.02 -3.59
N ARG A 157 4.85 -9.40 -2.32
CA ARG A 157 6.12 -9.88 -1.74
C ARG A 157 6.17 -11.40 -1.80
N VAL A 158 6.99 -11.91 -2.71
CA VAL A 158 7.02 -13.32 -3.07
C VAL A 158 7.81 -14.13 -2.04
N SER A 159 9.00 -13.64 -1.67
CA SER A 159 9.85 -14.30 -0.66
C SER A 159 9.15 -14.44 0.68
N ASP A 160 8.63 -13.32 1.21
CA ASP A 160 7.86 -13.30 2.47
C ASP A 160 6.65 -14.26 2.40
N SER A 161 5.92 -14.30 1.27
CA SER A 161 4.76 -15.17 1.10
C SER A 161 5.13 -16.66 1.17
N ILE A 162 6.27 -17.05 0.61
CA ILE A 162 6.76 -18.44 0.65
C ILE A 162 7.13 -18.81 2.10
N THR A 163 7.84 -17.94 2.81
CA THR A 163 8.23 -18.17 4.21
C THR A 163 7.00 -18.31 5.11
N ILE A 164 6.03 -17.39 5.00
CA ILE A 164 4.80 -17.43 5.79
C ILE A 164 3.96 -18.67 5.48
N TYR A 165 3.85 -19.06 4.20
CA TYR A 165 3.13 -20.27 3.83
C TYR A 165 3.75 -21.51 4.47
N GLY A 166 5.09 -21.63 4.46
CA GLY A 166 5.80 -22.73 5.12
C GLY A 166 5.55 -22.78 6.64
N LEU A 167 5.47 -21.62 7.30
CA LEU A 167 5.13 -21.54 8.73
C LEU A 167 3.70 -21.99 9.03
N LEU A 168 2.74 -21.56 8.21
CA LEU A 168 1.34 -21.95 8.37
C LEU A 168 1.14 -23.46 8.16
N GLU A 169 1.87 -24.04 7.20
CA GLU A 169 1.86 -25.48 6.95
C GLU A 169 2.47 -26.26 8.13
N GLN A 170 3.60 -25.81 8.68
CA GLN A 170 4.23 -26.43 9.87
C GLN A 170 3.33 -26.36 11.10
N ASN A 171 2.60 -25.26 11.28
CA ASN A 171 1.66 -25.08 12.39
C ASN A 171 0.32 -25.81 12.17
N GLY A 172 0.12 -26.46 11.02
CA GLY A 172 -1.10 -27.21 10.71
C GLY A 172 -2.34 -26.34 10.52
N VAL A 173 -2.17 -25.08 10.11
CA VAL A 173 -3.29 -24.15 9.89
C VAL A 173 -3.91 -24.38 8.52
N GLU A 174 -5.22 -24.69 8.49
CA GLU A 174 -5.95 -24.85 7.23
C GLU A 174 -6.17 -23.49 6.54
N LEU A 175 -5.58 -23.33 5.35
CA LEU A 175 -5.75 -22.15 4.51
C LEU A 175 -6.97 -22.24 3.60
N SER A 176 -7.67 -21.12 3.42
CA SER A 176 -8.79 -21.02 2.47
C SER A 176 -8.33 -21.28 1.03
N ARG A 177 -9.20 -21.91 0.25
CA ARG A 177 -8.98 -22.16 -1.18
C ARG A 177 -8.69 -20.87 -1.96
N ALA A 178 -9.35 -19.76 -1.59
CA ALA A 178 -9.13 -18.47 -2.23
C ALA A 178 -7.69 -17.97 -2.00
N THR A 179 -7.20 -18.05 -0.77
CA THR A 179 -5.83 -17.64 -0.40
C THR A 179 -4.78 -18.49 -1.13
N LYS A 180 -4.99 -19.82 -1.20
CA LYS A 180 -4.11 -20.72 -1.96
C LYS A 180 -4.06 -20.38 -3.46
N GLN A 181 -5.22 -20.06 -4.04
CA GLN A 181 -5.31 -19.65 -5.44
C GLN A 181 -4.54 -18.33 -5.68
N SER A 182 -4.74 -17.32 -4.84
CA SER A 182 -4.02 -16.04 -4.97
C SER A 182 -2.51 -16.19 -4.78
N LEU A 183 -2.08 -17.07 -3.86
CA LEU A 183 -0.67 -17.39 -3.68
C LEU A 183 -0.08 -18.04 -4.94
N LEU A 184 -0.78 -19.02 -5.52
CA LEU A 184 -0.36 -19.66 -6.76
C LEU A 184 -0.22 -18.66 -7.90
N GLU A 185 -1.21 -17.77 -8.08
CA GLU A 185 -1.19 -16.72 -9.10
C GLU A 185 0.03 -15.79 -8.94
N LEU A 186 0.31 -15.37 -7.71
CA LEU A 186 1.48 -14.53 -7.39
C LEU A 186 2.79 -15.23 -7.78
N LEU A 187 2.96 -16.50 -7.37
CA LEU A 187 4.16 -17.28 -7.66
C LEU A 187 4.33 -17.51 -9.17
N CYS A 188 3.25 -17.86 -9.88
CA CYS A 188 3.26 -18.08 -11.31
C CYS A 188 3.59 -16.81 -12.10
N TYR A 189 3.05 -15.66 -11.68
CA TYR A 189 3.28 -14.39 -12.35
C TYR A 189 4.74 -13.93 -12.22
N TYR A 190 5.32 -14.09 -11.03
CA TYR A 190 6.67 -13.63 -10.74
C TYR A 190 7.77 -14.70 -10.84
N ASN A 191 7.43 -15.94 -11.21
CA ASN A 191 8.36 -17.08 -11.27
C ASN A 191 9.16 -17.23 -9.95
N SER A 192 8.46 -17.09 -8.82
CA SER A 192 9.03 -17.17 -7.47
C SER A 192 10.17 -16.16 -7.18
N GLN A 193 10.21 -15.01 -7.85
CA GLN A 193 11.18 -13.93 -7.59
C GLN A 193 10.49 -12.65 -7.16
N ASP A 194 11.08 -11.89 -6.25
CA ASP A 194 10.50 -10.60 -5.88
C ASP A 194 10.57 -9.61 -7.04
N PRO A 195 9.47 -8.87 -7.32
CA PRO A 195 9.51 -7.79 -8.28
C PRO A 195 10.43 -6.67 -7.82
N LEU A 196 11.02 -5.95 -8.79
CA LEU A 196 11.62 -4.66 -8.49
C LEU A 196 10.52 -3.70 -8.08
N GLU A 197 10.63 -3.08 -6.91
CA GLU A 197 9.60 -2.17 -6.40
C GLU A 197 9.35 -0.98 -7.36
N GLU A 198 8.14 -0.46 -7.34
CA GLU A 198 7.74 0.66 -8.21
C GLU A 198 8.46 1.97 -7.85
N GLU A 199 8.95 2.11 -6.62
CA GLU A 199 9.71 3.28 -6.17
C GLU A 199 11.04 3.44 -6.91
N TRP A 200 11.64 2.34 -7.40
CA TRP A 200 12.95 2.30 -8.06
C TRP A 200 12.84 2.48 -9.58
N ILE A 201 12.26 3.61 -9.99
CA ILE A 201 11.94 3.93 -11.38
C ILE A 201 13.20 3.97 -12.25
N GLU A 202 14.30 4.55 -11.75
CA GLU A 202 15.51 4.75 -12.55
C GLU A 202 16.24 3.44 -12.75
N GLU A 203 16.39 2.65 -11.70
CA GLU A 203 16.92 1.31 -11.83
C GLU A 203 16.06 0.46 -12.78
N ARG A 204 14.73 0.53 -12.70
CA ARG A 204 13.84 -0.17 -13.64
C ARG A 204 14.11 0.25 -15.08
N TRP A 205 14.17 1.56 -15.33
CA TRP A 205 14.43 2.14 -16.64
C TRP A 205 15.80 1.72 -17.19
N PHE A 206 16.86 1.88 -16.40
CA PHE A 206 18.22 1.56 -16.83
C PHE A 206 18.48 0.05 -16.93
N ARG A 207 17.81 -0.80 -16.13
CA ARG A 207 17.86 -2.26 -16.27
C ARG A 207 17.17 -2.75 -17.54
N GLN A 208 16.08 -2.09 -17.97
CA GLN A 208 15.32 -2.51 -19.16
C GLN A 208 16.18 -2.50 -20.44
N GLY A 209 17.13 -1.57 -20.55
CA GLY A 209 18.09 -1.52 -21.67
C GLY A 209 19.00 -2.76 -21.75
N ASN A 210 19.29 -3.42 -20.64
CA ASN A 210 20.15 -4.61 -20.59
C ASN A 210 19.38 -5.93 -20.78
N ARG A 211 18.09 -5.99 -20.40
CA ARG A 211 17.25 -7.20 -20.48
C ARG A 211 17.04 -7.74 -21.89
N SER A 212 17.31 -6.96 -22.94
CA SER A 212 17.21 -7.46 -24.31
C SER A 212 18.29 -8.50 -24.65
N ARG A 213 19.40 -8.56 -23.90
CA ARG A 213 20.52 -9.48 -24.15
C ARG A 213 20.43 -10.81 -23.38
N GLU A 214 19.53 -10.91 -22.39
CA GLU A 214 19.58 -11.96 -21.35
C GLU A 214 18.49 -13.05 -21.46
N LYS A 215 17.71 -13.06 -22.55
CA LYS A 215 16.49 -13.89 -22.61
C LYS A 215 16.76 -15.39 -22.84
N LYS A 216 16.85 -16.16 -21.75
CA LYS A 216 16.24 -17.51 -21.66
C LYS A 216 14.90 -17.35 -20.94
N LYS A 217 13.81 -17.15 -21.68
CA LYS A 217 12.55 -16.63 -21.12
C LYS A 217 11.55 -17.65 -20.57
N ASN A 218 11.80 -18.95 -20.68
CA ASN A 218 10.77 -19.97 -20.40
C ASN A 218 11.30 -21.11 -19.54
N VAL A 219 12.08 -20.79 -18.50
CA VAL A 219 12.53 -21.81 -17.53
C VAL A 219 11.98 -21.41 -16.18
N TRP A 220 11.13 -22.27 -15.61
CA TRP A 220 10.75 -22.14 -14.21
C TRP A 220 12.02 -22.25 -13.37
N ASN A 221 12.15 -21.40 -12.35
CA ASN A 221 13.30 -21.53 -11.45
C ASN A 221 13.20 -22.89 -10.75
N VAL A 222 14.06 -23.83 -11.14
CA VAL A 222 14.12 -25.15 -10.51
C VAL A 222 14.64 -24.92 -9.10
N VAL A 223 13.76 -25.05 -8.10
CA VAL A 223 14.16 -25.07 -6.70
C VAL A 223 15.17 -26.21 -6.55
N PRO A 224 16.37 -25.99 -5.99
CA PRO A 224 17.25 -27.10 -5.70
C PRO A 224 16.55 -27.96 -4.66
N SER A 225 16.17 -29.18 -5.06
CA SER A 225 15.63 -30.17 -4.13
C SER A 225 16.60 -30.30 -2.95
N ARG A 226 16.09 -30.14 -1.73
CA ARG A 226 16.84 -30.52 -0.53
C ARG A 226 17.08 -32.03 -0.62
N GLY A 227 18.25 -32.41 -1.12
CA GLY A 227 18.67 -33.80 -1.34
C GLY A 227 18.27 -34.35 -2.72
N GLY A 228 19.26 -34.60 -3.57
CA GLY A 228 19.06 -35.30 -4.85
C GLY A 228 20.13 -34.93 -5.87
N GLU A 229 20.94 -35.92 -6.25
CA GLU A 229 22.12 -35.82 -7.12
C GLU A 229 21.90 -35.05 -8.42
N MET A 230 22.94 -34.32 -8.84
CA MET A 230 23.04 -33.76 -10.19
C MET A 230 23.16 -34.89 -11.20
N VAL A 231 22.04 -35.30 -11.81
CA VAL A 231 22.08 -36.09 -13.03
C VAL A 231 22.33 -35.11 -14.19
N GLN A 232 23.55 -35.12 -14.70
CA GLN A 232 23.88 -34.53 -16.00
C GLN A 232 23.16 -35.31 -17.09
N THR A 233 22.14 -34.72 -17.71
CA THR A 233 21.60 -35.22 -18.98
C THR A 233 22.55 -34.81 -20.10
N ARG A 234 23.05 -35.82 -20.83
CA ARG A 234 23.77 -35.69 -22.10
C ARG A 234 22.88 -35.08 -23.20
#